data_AF-A0A558GII7-F1
#
_entry.id   AF-A0A558GII7-F1
#
_cell.length_a   1.000
_cell.length_b   1.000
_cell.length_c   1.000
_cell.angle_alpha   90.00
_cell.angle_beta   90.00
_cell.angle_gamma   90.00
#
_symmetry.space_group_name_H-M   'P 1'
#
loop_
_entity.id
_entity.type
_entity.pdbx_description
1 polymer ?
#
loop_
_entity_poly.entity_id
_entity_poly.type
_entity_poly.pdbx_seq_one_letter_code
_entity_poly.pdbx_strand_id
1 'polypeptide(L)'
;MRRKSVLVRSLITLAAATALPGTATAAAEFPALPQLPDVQKDIQRLEQDAYDALPKELQSSPVFAGSSRPAGKPAPTGKQQSQSVADATCSNCVAITYDDGPGELTAQLLDTLKAKDAHASFMVLAPNATAHPELLRRMKAEGHTVGNHTASHRELNKLSPSDVDGEIKAGAAAIKAATGENPRWMRPPYGATNGTVEAAAKANGQAQALWSVDTVDWKDRNSEHVCEAAVNGAQPGSIVLMHDIHATTIGAADCVIDGLRAKGLEPVSLDRLIPNPQAGRQYFRR
;
A
#
# COMPACT_ATOMS: atom_id res chain seq x y z
N MET A 1 -24.85 -64.14 34.85
CA MET A 1 -24.04 -62.98 35.30
C MET A 1 -24.97 -61.88 35.80
N ARG A 2 -24.60 -61.19 36.88
CA ARG A 2 -25.49 -60.42 37.78
C ARG A 2 -25.81 -58.99 37.28
N ARG A 3 -27.11 -58.62 37.38
CA ARG A 3 -27.79 -57.39 37.87
C ARG A 3 -27.08 -56.01 37.69
N LYS A 4 -27.75 -54.90 37.37
CA LYS A 4 -28.95 -54.32 38.01
C LYS A 4 -29.62 -53.26 37.11
N SER A 5 -30.96 -53.24 37.17
CA SER A 5 -31.86 -52.13 36.87
C SER A 5 -31.68 -50.95 37.83
N VAL A 6 -32.02 -49.70 37.44
CA VAL A 6 -32.95 -48.81 38.18
C VAL A 6 -33.44 -47.71 37.22
N LEU A 7 -34.77 -47.55 37.23
CA LEU A 7 -35.59 -46.51 36.62
C LEU A 7 -35.88 -45.46 37.70
N VAL A 8 -35.77 -44.15 37.42
CA VAL A 8 -36.45 -43.13 38.24
C VAL A 8 -37.09 -42.08 37.33
N ARG A 9 -38.42 -42.09 37.35
CA ARG A 9 -39.30 -40.97 36.98
C ARG A 9 -39.42 -40.03 38.19
N SER A 10 -39.50 -38.73 37.96
CA SER A 10 -40.27 -37.83 38.84
C SER A 10 -40.82 -36.64 38.06
N LEU A 11 -42.10 -36.37 38.37
CA LEU A 11 -43.01 -35.44 37.74
C LEU A 11 -42.92 -34.03 38.35
N ILE A 12 -43.21 -33.05 37.50
CA ILE A 12 -44.10 -31.87 37.71
C ILE A 12 -43.85 -30.99 38.95
N THR A 13 -43.52 -29.72 38.71
CA THR A 13 -44.36 -28.61 39.19
C THR A 13 -44.27 -27.41 38.25
N LEU A 14 -45.46 -26.93 37.85
CA LEU A 14 -45.70 -25.72 37.07
C LEU A 14 -45.75 -24.53 38.04
N ALA A 15 -45.02 -23.45 37.75
CA ALA A 15 -45.30 -22.13 38.31
C ALA A 15 -45.14 -21.10 37.19
N ALA A 16 -46.28 -20.66 36.65
CA ALA A 16 -46.37 -19.43 35.87
C ALA A 16 -46.44 -18.25 36.84
N ALA A 17 -45.57 -17.25 36.67
CA ALA A 17 -45.73 -15.94 37.28
C ALA A 17 -45.16 -14.85 36.36
N THR A 18 -46.09 -14.19 35.67
CA THR A 18 -46.15 -12.72 35.44
C THR A 18 -44.91 -11.99 34.94
N ALA A 19 -44.98 -11.53 33.69
CA ALA A 19 -44.19 -10.42 33.19
C ALA A 19 -44.71 -9.07 33.74
N LEU A 20 -43.81 -8.22 34.24
CA LEU A 20 -43.89 -6.76 34.22
C LEU A 20 -42.47 -6.17 34.13
N PRO A 21 -42.30 -4.97 33.54
CA PRO A 21 -41.01 -4.45 33.07
C PRO A 21 -40.28 -3.68 34.19
N GLY A 22 -39.02 -4.00 34.41
CA GLY A 22 -38.15 -3.31 35.36
C GLY A 22 -36.86 -2.87 34.69
N THR A 23 -36.73 -1.56 34.48
CA THR A 23 -35.51 -0.86 34.11
C THR A 23 -34.39 -1.17 35.09
N ALA A 24 -33.26 -1.69 34.59
CA ALA A 24 -32.00 -1.70 35.31
C ALA A 24 -30.88 -1.32 34.34
N THR A 25 -30.63 -0.01 34.27
CA THR A 25 -29.35 0.55 33.82
C THR A 25 -28.27 0.11 34.79
N ALA A 26 -27.55 -0.96 34.44
CA ALA A 26 -26.25 -1.24 35.02
C ALA A 26 -25.18 -0.78 34.02
N ALA A 27 -24.84 0.51 34.06
CA ALA A 27 -23.62 1.00 33.45
C ALA A 27 -22.46 0.41 34.27
N ALA A 28 -21.77 -0.58 33.70
CA ALA A 28 -20.48 -0.98 34.22
C ALA A 28 -19.52 0.19 34.02
N GLU A 29 -19.10 0.83 35.10
CA GLU A 29 -18.02 1.80 35.07
C GLU A 29 -16.73 1.06 34.70
N PHE A 30 -16.25 1.29 33.48
CA PHE A 30 -14.92 0.86 33.07
C PHE A 30 -13.88 1.68 33.85
N PRO A 31 -12.79 1.06 34.34
CA PRO A 31 -11.69 1.82 34.91
C PRO A 31 -11.12 2.78 33.86
N ALA A 32 -10.91 4.04 34.26
CA ALA A 32 -10.27 5.03 33.40
C ALA A 32 -8.90 4.51 32.96
N LEU A 33 -8.67 4.46 31.65
CA LEU A 33 -7.35 4.14 31.09
C LEU A 33 -6.34 5.17 31.60
N PRO A 34 -5.11 4.76 31.93
CA PRO A 34 -4.05 5.71 32.28
C PRO A 34 -3.83 6.68 31.11
N GLN A 35 -3.68 7.97 31.42
CA GLN A 35 -3.33 8.97 30.42
C GLN A 35 -1.99 8.58 29.79
N LEU A 36 -2.01 8.34 28.48
CA LEU A 36 -0.78 8.13 27.72
C LEU A 36 0.04 9.44 27.72
N PRO A 37 1.38 9.36 27.76
CA PRO A 37 2.25 10.54 27.68
C PRO A 37 1.93 11.38 26.43
N ASP A 38 2.10 12.69 26.54
CA ASP A 38 1.93 13.62 25.42
C ASP A 38 3.10 13.47 24.46
N VAL A 39 3.00 12.46 23.59
CA VAL A 39 4.01 12.11 22.57
C VAL A 39 4.37 13.32 21.71
N GLN A 40 3.44 14.25 21.49
CA GLN A 40 3.70 15.47 20.72
C GLN A 40 4.70 16.39 21.43
N LYS A 41 4.56 16.51 22.75
CA LYS A 41 5.45 17.34 23.57
C LYS A 41 6.85 16.72 23.68
N ASP A 42 6.93 15.40 23.73
CA ASP A 42 8.21 14.69 23.76
C ASP A 42 8.94 14.78 22.41
N ILE A 43 8.21 14.68 21.29
CA ILE A 43 8.78 14.91 19.95
C ILE A 43 9.32 16.35 19.83
N GLN A 44 8.53 17.35 20.22
CA GLN A 44 8.97 18.76 20.16
C GLN A 44 10.22 19.02 21.00
N ARG A 45 10.34 18.36 22.16
CA ARG A 45 11.51 18.47 23.01
C ARG A 45 12.73 17.82 22.38
N LEU A 46 12.58 16.64 21.80
CA LEU A 46 13.68 15.94 21.11
C LEU A 46 14.16 16.70 19.88
N GLU A 47 13.25 17.32 19.12
CA GLU A 47 13.59 18.19 17.99
C GLU A 47 14.38 19.42 18.43
N GLN A 48 14.00 20.05 19.55
CA GLN A 48 14.70 21.20 20.11
C GLN A 48 16.08 20.82 20.65
N ASP A 49 16.18 19.73 21.41
CA ASP A 49 17.45 19.24 21.97
C ASP A 49 18.43 18.87 20.85
N ALA A 50 17.93 18.30 19.73
CA ALA A 50 18.74 18.00 18.55
C ALA A 50 19.22 19.27 17.84
N TYR A 51 18.39 20.32 17.76
CA TYR A 51 18.78 21.61 17.17
C TYR A 51 19.85 22.33 18.02
N ASP A 52 19.68 22.32 19.34
CA ASP A 52 20.61 22.96 20.28
C ASP A 52 21.98 22.25 20.34
N ALA A 53 22.02 20.95 20.02
CA ALA A 53 23.24 20.16 19.92
C ALA A 53 24.05 20.38 18.63
N LEU A 54 23.51 21.10 17.64
CA LEU A 54 24.23 21.40 16.40
C LEU A 54 25.37 22.40 16.62
N PRO A 55 26.49 22.29 15.87
CA PRO A 55 27.48 23.35 15.76
C PRO A 55 26.85 24.69 15.37
N LYS A 56 27.33 25.80 15.94
CA LYS A 56 26.74 27.15 15.75
C LYS A 56 26.70 27.58 14.27
N GLU A 57 27.65 27.09 13.49
CA GLU A 57 27.76 27.33 12.05
C GLU A 57 26.56 26.70 11.30
N LEU A 58 26.09 25.53 11.75
CA LEU A 58 24.95 24.82 11.17
C LEU A 58 23.60 25.36 11.65
N GLN A 59 23.53 25.88 12.88
CA GLN A 59 22.33 26.56 13.40
C GLN A 59 21.98 27.82 12.60
N SER A 60 22.98 28.49 12.01
CA SER A 60 22.82 29.67 11.16
C SER A 60 22.56 29.36 9.67
N SER A 61 22.51 28.08 9.29
CA SER A 61 22.25 27.67 7.91
C SER A 61 20.78 27.96 7.51
N PRO A 62 20.52 28.47 6.29
CA PRO A 62 19.16 28.71 5.79
C PRO A 62 18.31 27.43 5.69
N VAL A 63 18.93 26.24 5.80
CA VAL A 63 18.25 24.94 5.86
C VAL A 63 17.46 24.76 7.17
N PHE A 64 17.86 25.40 8.27
CA PHE A 64 17.20 25.26 9.58
C PHE A 64 16.48 26.53 10.07
N ALA A 65 16.54 27.64 9.34
CA ALA A 65 15.92 28.92 9.71
C ALA A 65 14.37 28.96 9.58
N GLY A 66 13.74 27.82 9.25
CA GLY A 66 12.33 27.74 8.85
C GLY A 66 11.33 27.30 9.93
N SER A 67 11.75 27.04 11.17
CA SER A 67 10.82 26.57 12.22
C SER A 67 11.00 27.36 13.52
N SER A 68 10.35 28.54 13.60
CA SER A 68 9.75 29.13 14.81
C SER A 68 9.47 30.63 14.68
N ARG A 69 8.22 31.02 14.40
CA ARG A 69 7.68 32.29 14.92
C ARG A 69 6.13 32.28 14.99
N PRO A 70 5.50 32.69 16.10
CA PRO A 70 4.05 32.77 16.18
C PRO A 70 3.48 34.08 15.58
N ALA A 71 2.41 33.89 14.81
CA ALA A 71 1.33 34.76 14.34
C ALA A 71 1.49 36.31 14.31
N GLY A 72 1.48 36.85 13.09
CA GLY A 72 0.92 38.17 12.76
C GLY A 72 -0.20 38.00 11.73
N LYS A 73 -1.33 38.70 11.90
CA LYS A 73 -2.52 38.67 11.00
C LYS A 73 -2.13 38.83 9.52
N PRO A 74 -2.65 38.02 8.58
CA PRO A 74 -2.48 38.29 7.16
C PRO A 74 -3.38 39.46 6.72
N ALA A 75 -2.79 40.44 6.04
CA ALA A 75 -3.51 41.37 5.17
C ALA A 75 -4.10 40.58 3.96
N PRO A 76 -5.16 41.07 3.28
CA PRO A 76 -5.90 40.27 2.33
C PRO A 76 -5.12 40.16 1.02
N THR A 77 -4.32 39.12 0.89
CA THR A 77 -3.76 38.70 -0.40
C THR A 77 -4.82 37.91 -1.15
N GLY A 78 -5.03 38.31 -2.41
CA GLY A 78 -6.12 37.87 -3.25
C GLY A 78 -6.21 36.35 -3.36
N LYS A 79 -7.44 35.87 -3.59
CA LYS A 79 -7.75 34.48 -3.91
C LYS A 79 -6.89 34.02 -5.09
N GLN A 80 -5.69 33.49 -4.84
CA GLN A 80 -5.14 32.46 -5.69
C GLN A 80 -6.07 31.27 -5.48
N GLN A 81 -6.93 31.08 -6.47
CA GLN A 81 -7.78 29.92 -6.59
C GLN A 81 -6.89 28.70 -6.40
N SER A 82 -7.10 27.98 -5.28
CA SER A 82 -6.65 26.61 -5.16
C SER A 82 -7.22 25.88 -6.37
N GLN A 83 -6.37 25.59 -7.35
CA GLN A 83 -6.75 24.67 -8.40
C GLN A 83 -7.05 23.35 -7.70
N SER A 84 -8.34 23.02 -7.67
CA SER A 84 -8.83 21.72 -7.26
C SER A 84 -8.02 20.65 -8.00
N VAL A 85 -7.34 19.78 -7.26
CA VAL A 85 -6.60 18.62 -7.81
C VAL A 85 -7.56 17.51 -8.25
N ALA A 86 -8.72 17.89 -8.75
CA ALA A 86 -9.69 17.04 -9.41
C ALA A 86 -9.63 17.39 -10.91
N ASP A 87 -9.38 16.36 -11.72
CA ASP A 87 -9.54 16.36 -13.19
C ASP A 87 -8.44 16.96 -14.08
N ALA A 88 -7.17 16.74 -13.75
CA ALA A 88 -6.13 16.64 -14.79
C ALA A 88 -5.87 15.16 -15.08
N THR A 89 -6.47 14.64 -16.14
CA THR A 89 -6.01 13.38 -16.74
C THR A 89 -4.51 13.54 -17.01
N CYS A 90 -3.67 12.71 -16.39
CA CYS A 90 -2.24 12.88 -16.54
C CYS A 90 -1.78 12.38 -17.91
N SER A 91 -1.97 13.22 -18.94
CA SER A 91 -1.81 12.85 -20.35
C SER A 91 -0.43 12.33 -20.69
N ASN A 92 0.61 12.75 -19.95
CA ASN A 92 2.01 12.34 -20.09
C ASN A 92 2.51 11.37 -18.99
N CYS A 93 1.63 10.83 -18.14
CA CYS A 93 2.06 9.93 -17.07
C CYS A 93 2.50 8.55 -17.55
N VAL A 94 3.41 7.95 -16.80
CA VAL A 94 3.84 6.55 -16.89
C VAL A 94 3.78 5.94 -15.49
N ALA A 95 3.20 4.75 -15.36
CA ALA A 95 3.26 4.02 -14.10
C ALA A 95 4.56 3.21 -14.01
N ILE A 96 5.41 3.52 -13.03
CA ILE A 96 6.53 2.66 -12.66
C ILE A 96 6.09 1.68 -11.58
N THR A 97 6.35 0.39 -11.80
CA THR A 97 5.83 -0.69 -10.96
C THR A 97 6.91 -1.69 -10.58
N TYR A 98 6.85 -2.19 -9.35
CA TYR A 98 7.83 -3.11 -8.77
C TYR A 98 7.13 -4.33 -8.19
N ASP A 99 7.58 -5.52 -8.58
CA ASP A 99 7.03 -6.81 -8.16
C ASP A 99 7.92 -7.52 -7.13
N ASP A 100 7.31 -8.48 -6.43
CA ASP A 100 7.90 -9.46 -5.51
C ASP A 100 8.26 -8.96 -4.10
N GLY A 101 8.40 -7.67 -3.88
CA GLY A 101 8.62 -7.10 -2.56
C GLY A 101 7.47 -7.31 -1.55
N PRO A 102 7.53 -6.64 -0.38
CA PRO A 102 8.63 -5.78 0.09
C PRO A 102 9.80 -6.54 0.78
N GLY A 103 10.97 -5.89 0.86
CA GLY A 103 12.13 -6.28 1.67
C GLY A 103 13.07 -5.10 1.95
N GLU A 104 14.32 -5.36 2.34
CA GLU A 104 15.30 -4.29 2.65
C GLU A 104 15.57 -3.34 1.48
N LEU A 105 15.64 -3.87 0.27
CA LEU A 105 15.84 -3.09 -0.95
C LEU A 105 14.64 -2.18 -1.27
N THR A 106 13.42 -2.62 -0.91
CA THR A 106 12.22 -1.78 -1.02
C THR A 106 12.30 -0.54 -0.15
N ALA A 107 12.86 -0.64 1.06
CA ALA A 107 13.01 0.52 1.94
C ALA A 107 13.93 1.58 1.32
N GLN A 108 15.04 1.16 0.70
CA GLN A 108 15.98 2.04 -0.01
C GLN A 108 15.29 2.70 -1.22
N LEU A 109 14.50 1.93 -1.98
CA LEU A 109 13.74 2.45 -3.11
C LEU A 109 12.73 3.52 -2.68
N LEU A 110 12.04 3.33 -1.55
CA LEU A 110 11.12 4.33 -1.01
C LEU A 110 11.83 5.63 -0.63
N ASP A 111 13.06 5.55 -0.12
CA ASP A 111 13.88 6.73 0.15
C ASP A 111 14.21 7.49 -1.14
N THR A 112 14.60 6.78 -2.20
CA THR A 112 14.85 7.37 -3.53
C THR A 112 13.59 8.02 -4.10
N LEU A 113 12.45 7.31 -4.09
CA LEU A 113 11.18 7.83 -4.59
C LEU A 113 10.75 9.11 -3.86
N LYS A 114 10.89 9.13 -2.53
CA LYS A 114 10.61 10.31 -1.71
C LYS A 114 11.56 11.47 -2.01
N ALA A 115 12.86 11.21 -2.13
CA ALA A 115 13.85 12.24 -2.47
C ALA A 115 13.61 12.86 -3.86
N LYS A 116 13.03 12.08 -4.77
CA LYS A 116 12.69 12.50 -6.13
C LYS A 116 11.27 13.05 -6.29
N ASP A 117 10.46 13.10 -5.23
CA ASP A 117 9.03 13.42 -5.32
C ASP A 117 8.33 12.61 -6.44
N ALA A 118 8.56 11.30 -6.44
CA ALA A 118 8.02 10.36 -7.41
C ALA A 118 7.17 9.32 -6.72
N HIS A 119 6.14 8.83 -7.40
CA HIS A 119 5.26 7.77 -6.88
C HIS A 119 5.38 6.51 -7.73
N ALA A 120 5.33 5.35 -7.08
CA ALA A 120 5.38 4.05 -7.74
C ALA A 120 4.21 3.16 -7.34
N SER A 121 4.16 1.95 -7.91
CA SER A 121 3.23 0.90 -7.48
C SER A 121 4.00 -0.37 -7.11
N PHE A 122 3.66 -0.97 -5.99
CA PHE A 122 4.31 -2.17 -5.48
C PHE A 122 3.32 -3.34 -5.51
N MET A 123 3.59 -4.36 -6.33
CA MET A 123 2.84 -5.60 -6.36
C MET A 123 3.49 -6.57 -5.38
N VAL A 124 2.91 -6.67 -4.18
CA VAL A 124 3.56 -7.35 -3.06
C VAL A 124 3.09 -8.79 -2.89
N LEU A 125 4.00 -9.68 -2.49
CA LEU A 125 3.68 -11.05 -2.12
C LEU A 125 3.19 -11.14 -0.67
N ALA A 126 2.22 -12.01 -0.39
CA ALA A 126 1.63 -12.13 0.95
C ALA A 126 2.63 -12.41 2.09
N PRO A 127 3.63 -13.30 1.94
CA PRO A 127 4.62 -13.55 2.99
C PRO A 127 5.42 -12.29 3.32
N ASN A 128 5.80 -11.53 2.29
CA ASN A 128 6.60 -10.32 2.42
C ASN A 128 5.77 -9.18 3.02
N ALA A 129 4.50 -9.04 2.60
CA ALA A 129 3.56 -8.10 3.21
C ALA A 129 3.31 -8.38 4.70
N THR A 130 3.30 -9.67 5.08
CA THR A 130 3.14 -10.10 6.48
C THR A 130 4.41 -9.86 7.29
N ALA A 131 5.58 -10.05 6.68
CA ALA A 131 6.88 -9.83 7.33
C ALA A 131 7.21 -8.34 7.50
N HIS A 132 6.76 -7.49 6.57
CA HIS A 132 7.08 -6.06 6.53
C HIS A 132 5.83 -5.16 6.48
N PRO A 133 4.89 -5.27 7.44
CA PRO A 133 3.67 -4.47 7.43
C PRO A 133 3.93 -2.96 7.57
N GLU A 134 5.06 -2.58 8.17
CA GLU A 134 5.53 -1.19 8.25
C GLU A 134 5.85 -0.59 6.88
N LEU A 135 6.44 -1.36 5.96
CA LEU A 135 6.73 -0.88 4.61
C LEU A 135 5.45 -0.67 3.80
N LEU A 136 4.44 -1.53 3.96
CA LEU A 136 3.14 -1.32 3.33
C LEU A 136 2.44 -0.05 3.84
N ARG A 137 2.50 0.22 5.15
CA ARG A 137 1.98 1.48 5.71
C ARG A 137 2.74 2.69 5.19
N ARG A 138 4.07 2.59 5.09
CA ARG A 138 4.91 3.63 4.51
C ARG A 138 4.55 3.91 3.06
N MET A 139 4.41 2.88 2.23
CA MET A 139 3.99 3.02 0.83
C MET A 139 2.69 3.81 0.71
N LYS A 140 1.69 3.48 1.54
CA LYS A 140 0.40 4.18 1.56
C LYS A 140 0.53 5.63 2.03
N ALA A 141 1.29 5.88 3.09
CA ALA A 141 1.52 7.22 3.63
C ALA A 141 2.27 8.13 2.64
N GLU A 142 3.16 7.54 1.84
CA GLU A 142 3.97 8.24 0.83
C GLU A 142 3.31 8.27 -0.56
N GLY A 143 2.01 7.93 -0.68
CA GLY A 143 1.23 8.12 -1.90
C GLY A 143 1.43 7.07 -2.99
N HIS A 144 2.04 5.93 -2.68
CA HIS A 144 2.23 4.82 -3.60
C HIS A 144 1.00 3.90 -3.68
N THR A 145 0.87 3.19 -4.80
CA THR A 145 -0.12 2.11 -4.92
C THR A 145 0.44 0.83 -4.32
N VAL A 146 -0.32 0.16 -3.46
CA VAL A 146 -0.02 -1.21 -3.01
C VAL A 146 -1.00 -2.16 -3.70
N GLY A 147 -0.45 -3.06 -4.52
CA GLY A 147 -1.19 -4.08 -5.27
C GLY A 147 -0.84 -5.49 -4.82
N ASN A 148 -1.70 -6.44 -5.18
CA ASN A 148 -1.60 -7.84 -4.78
C ASN A 148 -0.81 -8.66 -5.82
N HIS A 149 0.28 -9.32 -5.41
CA HIS A 149 1.02 -10.23 -6.26
C HIS A 149 0.87 -11.70 -5.88
N THR A 150 -0.27 -12.05 -5.26
CA THR A 150 -0.67 -13.40 -4.81
C THR A 150 0.00 -13.86 -3.53
N ALA A 151 -0.38 -15.05 -3.07
CA ALA A 151 0.11 -15.62 -1.83
C ALA A 151 1.46 -16.31 -1.99
N SER A 152 1.72 -16.94 -3.14
CA SER A 152 2.90 -17.78 -3.31
C SER A 152 3.56 -17.69 -4.69
N HIS A 153 3.21 -16.68 -5.50
CA HIS A 153 3.80 -16.43 -6.82
C HIS A 153 3.57 -17.60 -7.82
N ARG A 154 2.45 -18.33 -7.68
CA ARG A 154 2.13 -19.45 -8.58
C ARG A 154 1.59 -18.95 -9.92
N GLU A 155 1.85 -19.72 -10.96
CA GLU A 155 1.32 -19.46 -12.30
C GLU A 155 -0.20 -19.74 -12.35
N LEU A 156 -1.01 -18.69 -12.17
CA LEU A 156 -2.43 -18.81 -11.85
C LEU A 156 -3.26 -19.50 -12.95
N ASN A 157 -2.94 -19.28 -14.22
CA ASN A 157 -3.68 -19.87 -15.35
C ASN A 157 -3.55 -21.41 -15.45
N LYS A 158 -2.66 -22.03 -14.66
CA LYS A 158 -2.48 -23.49 -14.54
C LYS A 158 -3.20 -24.09 -13.33
N LEU A 159 -3.83 -23.26 -12.49
CA LEU A 159 -4.45 -23.70 -11.25
C LEU A 159 -5.94 -23.97 -11.42
N SER A 160 -6.52 -24.69 -10.45
CA SER A 160 -7.97 -24.84 -10.35
C SER A 160 -8.63 -23.51 -9.99
N PRO A 161 -9.91 -23.27 -10.32
CA PRO A 161 -10.59 -22.03 -9.95
C PRO A 161 -10.55 -21.69 -8.45
N SER A 162 -10.67 -22.70 -7.58
CA SER A 162 -10.58 -22.51 -6.13
C SER A 162 -9.17 -22.12 -5.67
N ASP A 163 -8.14 -22.68 -6.30
CA ASP A 163 -6.76 -22.34 -5.98
C ASP A 163 -6.41 -20.92 -6.45
N VAL A 164 -6.92 -20.51 -7.62
CA VAL A 164 -6.78 -19.13 -8.11
C VAL A 164 -7.42 -18.14 -7.13
N ASP A 165 -8.66 -18.39 -6.70
CA ASP A 165 -9.33 -17.53 -5.71
C ASP A 165 -8.55 -17.51 -4.38
N GLY A 166 -8.07 -18.67 -3.92
CA GLY A 166 -7.27 -18.79 -2.71
C GLY A 166 -5.99 -17.94 -2.74
N GLU A 167 -5.23 -18.00 -3.83
CA GLU A 167 -4.02 -17.19 -4.04
C GLU A 167 -4.30 -15.69 -3.99
N ILE A 168 -5.34 -15.24 -4.71
CA ILE A 168 -5.71 -13.83 -4.80
C ILE A 168 -6.22 -13.33 -3.44
N LYS A 169 -7.14 -14.07 -2.83
CA LYS A 169 -7.77 -13.69 -1.56
C LYS A 169 -6.77 -13.64 -0.41
N ALA A 170 -5.85 -14.60 -0.31
CA ALA A 170 -4.83 -14.61 0.73
C ALA A 170 -3.84 -13.44 0.59
N GLY A 171 -3.42 -13.10 -0.65
CA GLY A 171 -2.62 -11.90 -0.90
C GLY A 171 -3.34 -10.61 -0.51
N ALA A 172 -4.62 -10.47 -0.90
CA ALA A 172 -5.43 -9.32 -0.52
C ALA A 172 -5.62 -9.20 1.01
N ALA A 173 -5.79 -10.33 1.71
CA ALA A 173 -5.92 -10.36 3.16
C ALA A 173 -4.65 -9.89 3.88
N ALA A 174 -3.46 -10.29 3.41
CA ALA A 174 -2.19 -9.83 3.98
C ALA A 174 -2.02 -8.31 3.84
N ILE A 175 -2.33 -7.76 2.65
CA ILE A 175 -2.29 -6.31 2.41
C ILE A 175 -3.28 -5.56 3.31
N LYS A 176 -4.52 -6.07 3.42
CA LYS A 176 -5.54 -5.46 4.30
C LYS A 176 -5.13 -5.50 5.77
N ALA A 177 -4.50 -6.58 6.22
CA ALA A 177 -4.02 -6.66 7.60
C ALA A 177 -2.96 -5.59 7.92
N ALA A 178 -2.08 -5.27 6.97
CA ALA A 178 -1.04 -4.25 7.15
C ALA A 178 -1.56 -2.81 7.00
N THR A 179 -2.44 -2.57 6.02
CA THR A 179 -2.85 -1.22 5.57
C THR A 179 -4.26 -0.79 6.02
N GLY A 180 -5.11 -1.73 6.43
CA GLY A 180 -6.54 -1.50 6.69
C GLY A 180 -7.42 -1.46 5.43
N GLU A 181 -6.84 -1.47 4.23
CA GLU A 181 -7.55 -1.32 2.96
C GLU A 181 -7.44 -2.56 2.08
N ASN A 182 -8.48 -2.85 1.30
CA ASN A 182 -8.38 -3.88 0.27
C ASN A 182 -7.63 -3.32 -0.96
N PRO A 183 -6.66 -4.06 -1.51
CA PRO A 183 -5.97 -3.66 -2.74
C PRO A 183 -6.93 -3.68 -3.93
N ARG A 184 -6.93 -2.60 -4.72
CA ARG A 184 -7.72 -2.46 -5.96
C ARG A 184 -7.06 -3.10 -7.18
N TRP A 185 -5.77 -3.40 -7.07
CA TRP A 185 -4.94 -3.95 -8.11
C TRP A 185 -4.41 -5.32 -7.69
N MET A 186 -4.32 -6.22 -8.65
CA MET A 186 -3.51 -7.41 -8.57
C MET A 186 -2.69 -7.55 -9.84
N ARG A 187 -1.53 -8.19 -9.77
CA ARG A 187 -0.77 -8.60 -10.96
C ARG A 187 -0.60 -10.12 -10.90
N PRO A 188 -1.05 -10.87 -11.90
CA PRO A 188 -0.82 -12.30 -11.95
C PRO A 188 0.69 -12.56 -12.17
N PRO A 189 1.33 -13.43 -11.37
CA PRO A 189 2.71 -13.87 -11.59
C PRO A 189 2.95 -14.28 -13.05
N TYR A 190 4.11 -13.89 -13.58
CA TYR A 190 4.50 -14.13 -14.98
C TYR A 190 3.57 -13.50 -16.04
N GLY A 191 2.61 -12.66 -15.65
CA GLY A 191 1.54 -12.19 -16.53
C GLY A 191 0.55 -13.31 -16.92
N ALA A 192 0.60 -14.44 -16.24
CA ALA A 192 -0.14 -15.65 -16.60
C ALA A 192 -1.61 -15.56 -16.16
N THR A 193 -2.47 -15.13 -17.09
CA THR A 193 -3.90 -14.92 -16.83
C THR A 193 -4.80 -15.58 -17.87
N ASN A 194 -6.05 -15.83 -17.50
CA ASN A 194 -7.12 -16.36 -18.36
C ASN A 194 -8.49 -16.00 -17.75
N GLY A 195 -9.58 -16.47 -18.35
CA GLY A 195 -10.94 -16.19 -17.87
C GLY A 195 -11.21 -16.61 -16.41
N THR A 196 -10.53 -17.64 -15.90
CA THR A 196 -10.61 -18.05 -14.49
C THR A 196 -9.98 -17.01 -13.58
N VAL A 197 -8.79 -16.51 -13.95
CA VAL A 197 -8.08 -15.46 -13.20
C VAL A 197 -8.83 -14.14 -13.25
N GLU A 198 -9.40 -13.78 -14.40
CA GLU A 198 -10.27 -12.60 -14.54
C GLU A 198 -11.49 -12.66 -13.63
N ALA A 199 -12.19 -13.80 -13.61
CA ALA A 199 -13.35 -14.00 -12.75
C ALA A 199 -12.99 -13.91 -11.27
N ALA A 200 -11.88 -14.52 -10.84
CA ALA A 200 -11.42 -14.47 -9.47
C ALA A 200 -10.95 -13.06 -9.06
N ALA A 201 -10.21 -12.36 -9.92
CA ALA A 201 -9.83 -10.96 -9.70
C ALA A 201 -11.08 -10.06 -9.55
N LYS A 202 -12.08 -10.25 -10.42
CA LYS A 202 -13.37 -9.55 -10.33
C LYS A 202 -14.09 -9.82 -9.01
N ALA A 203 -14.17 -11.08 -8.60
CA ALA A 203 -14.83 -11.49 -7.36
C ALA A 203 -14.16 -10.88 -6.11
N ASN A 204 -12.85 -10.66 -6.17
CA ASN A 204 -12.07 -10.02 -5.11
C ASN A 204 -11.97 -8.49 -5.26
N GLY A 205 -12.69 -7.88 -6.22
CA GLY A 205 -12.73 -6.43 -6.41
C GLY A 205 -11.44 -5.83 -6.97
N GLN A 206 -10.61 -6.63 -7.66
CA GLN A 206 -9.29 -6.24 -8.13
C GLN A 206 -9.22 -6.18 -9.67
N ALA A 207 -8.58 -5.15 -10.22
CA ALA A 207 -8.17 -5.12 -11.63
C ALA A 207 -6.80 -5.79 -11.80
N GLN A 208 -6.51 -6.28 -13.00
CA GLN A 208 -5.20 -6.86 -13.31
C GLN A 208 -4.28 -5.80 -13.94
N ALA A 209 -3.20 -5.46 -13.24
CA ALA A 209 -2.14 -4.61 -13.77
C ALA A 209 -1.10 -5.51 -14.45
N LEU A 210 -1.05 -5.51 -15.78
CA LEU A 210 0.04 -6.09 -16.55
C LEU A 210 1.06 -4.98 -16.87
N TRP A 211 1.74 -5.07 -18.01
CA TRP A 211 2.74 -4.08 -18.40
C TRP A 211 2.83 -3.96 -19.92
N SER A 212 3.28 -2.80 -20.37
CA SER A 212 3.59 -2.52 -21.78
C SER A 212 5.10 -2.41 -22.02
N VAL A 213 5.89 -2.28 -20.95
CA VAL A 213 7.35 -2.21 -20.97
C VAL A 213 7.87 -3.19 -19.93
N ASP A 214 8.68 -4.14 -20.38
CA ASP A 214 9.43 -5.06 -19.52
C ASP A 214 10.89 -4.63 -19.54
N THR A 215 11.45 -4.34 -18.37
CA THR A 215 12.88 -3.97 -18.24
C THR A 215 13.81 -5.17 -18.27
N VAL A 216 13.27 -6.38 -18.16
CA VAL A 216 14.02 -7.63 -18.09
C VAL A 216 15.07 -7.65 -16.97
N ASP A 217 14.87 -6.82 -15.94
CA ASP A 217 15.77 -6.62 -14.80
C ASP A 217 16.04 -7.90 -14.02
N TRP A 218 15.02 -8.77 -13.94
CA TRP A 218 15.06 -10.13 -13.39
C TRP A 218 16.09 -11.04 -14.08
N LYS A 219 16.43 -10.75 -15.33
CA LYS A 219 17.37 -11.53 -16.15
C LYS A 219 18.74 -10.85 -16.29
N ASP A 220 18.74 -9.57 -16.64
CA ASP A 220 19.97 -8.88 -17.08
C ASP A 220 20.88 -8.46 -15.92
N ARG A 221 20.30 -8.18 -14.73
CA ARG A 221 21.06 -7.81 -13.51
C ARG A 221 22.05 -6.65 -13.77
N ASN A 222 21.63 -5.65 -14.54
CA ASN A 222 22.46 -4.50 -14.90
C ASN A 222 21.63 -3.20 -14.82
N SER A 223 22.02 -2.26 -13.95
CA SER A 223 21.28 -1.01 -13.72
C SER A 223 21.15 -0.12 -14.97
N GLU A 224 22.17 -0.08 -15.83
CA GLU A 224 22.16 0.73 -17.05
C GLU A 224 21.11 0.19 -18.03
N HIS A 225 21.11 -1.13 -18.25
CA HIS A 225 20.10 -1.78 -19.11
C HIS A 225 18.68 -1.57 -18.58
N VAL A 226 18.47 -1.68 -17.26
CA VAL A 226 17.17 -1.43 -16.64
C VAL A 226 16.70 0.00 -16.90
N CYS A 227 17.59 0.99 -16.74
CA CYS A 227 17.27 2.38 -17.02
C CYS A 227 16.93 2.59 -18.50
N GLU A 228 17.79 2.13 -19.40
CA GLU A 228 17.59 2.27 -20.84
C GLU A 228 16.28 1.62 -21.30
N ALA A 229 16.00 0.39 -20.86
CA ALA A 229 14.78 -0.32 -21.22
C ALA A 229 13.54 0.42 -20.72
N ALA A 230 13.54 0.88 -19.46
CA ALA A 230 12.43 1.64 -18.90
C ALA A 230 12.19 2.96 -19.65
N VAL A 231 13.24 3.77 -19.83
CA VAL A 231 13.14 5.12 -20.41
C VAL A 231 12.83 5.06 -21.91
N ASN A 232 13.51 4.19 -22.65
CA ASN A 232 13.31 4.08 -24.10
C ASN A 232 11.97 3.43 -24.44
N GLY A 233 11.56 2.39 -23.70
CA GLY A 233 10.30 1.68 -23.91
C GLY A 233 9.06 2.48 -23.48
N ALA A 234 9.19 3.41 -22.54
CA ALA A 234 8.06 4.16 -22.02
C ALA A 234 7.49 5.20 -23.01
N GLN A 235 6.17 5.29 -23.04
CA GLN A 235 5.41 6.31 -23.71
C GLN A 235 4.25 6.74 -22.79
N PRO A 236 3.54 7.86 -23.06
CA PRO A 236 2.42 8.23 -22.23
C PRO A 236 1.40 7.09 -22.09
N GLY A 237 0.99 6.79 -20.86
CA GLY A 237 0.10 5.69 -20.54
C GLY A 237 0.78 4.36 -20.21
N SER A 238 2.09 4.22 -20.43
CA SER A 238 2.81 2.96 -20.19
C SER A 238 2.73 2.51 -18.72
N ILE A 239 2.73 1.20 -18.53
CA ILE A 239 3.02 0.54 -17.25
C ILE A 239 4.35 -0.20 -17.41
N VAL A 240 5.33 0.15 -16.59
CA VAL A 240 6.71 -0.37 -16.64
C VAL A 240 6.90 -1.41 -15.53
N LEU A 241 7.29 -2.63 -15.92
CA LEU A 241 7.60 -3.74 -15.01
C LEU A 241 9.08 -3.72 -14.59
N MET A 242 9.30 -3.79 -13.28
CA MET A 242 10.58 -3.95 -12.58
C MET A 242 10.34 -4.79 -11.32
N HIS A 243 11.41 -5.14 -10.59
CA HIS A 243 11.36 -5.91 -9.35
C HIS A 243 12.24 -5.26 -8.28
N ASP A 244 11.65 -4.91 -7.13
CA ASP A 244 12.35 -4.22 -6.03
C ASP A 244 13.16 -5.16 -5.12
N ILE A 245 13.32 -6.41 -5.55
CA ILE A 245 14.13 -7.44 -4.88
C ILE A 245 15.56 -7.54 -5.42
N HIS A 246 15.98 -6.60 -6.29
CA HIS A 246 17.28 -6.62 -6.94
C HIS A 246 18.03 -5.30 -6.79
N ALA A 247 19.25 -5.36 -6.26
CA ALA A 247 20.09 -4.18 -6.05
C ALA A 247 20.37 -3.40 -7.34
N THR A 248 20.45 -4.10 -8.48
CA THR A 248 20.63 -3.49 -9.80
C THR A 248 19.43 -2.65 -10.21
N THR A 249 18.22 -3.13 -9.91
CA THR A 249 16.97 -2.39 -10.16
C THR A 249 16.87 -1.16 -9.27
N ILE A 250 17.23 -1.28 -7.98
CA ILE A 250 17.25 -0.13 -7.07
C ILE A 250 18.30 0.90 -7.51
N GLY A 251 19.50 0.45 -7.91
CA GLY A 251 20.54 1.33 -8.45
C GLY A 251 20.16 2.02 -9.77
N ALA A 252 19.14 1.54 -10.49
CA ALA A 252 18.63 2.19 -11.69
C ALA A 252 17.54 3.24 -11.41
N ALA A 253 16.96 3.27 -10.20
CA ALA A 253 15.76 4.05 -9.91
C ALA A 253 15.92 5.56 -10.18
N ASP A 254 17.05 6.15 -9.78
CA ASP A 254 17.34 7.56 -10.07
C ASP A 254 17.36 7.84 -11.58
N CYS A 255 18.05 7.01 -12.34
CA CYS A 255 18.16 7.13 -13.79
C CYS A 255 16.80 6.95 -14.48
N VAL A 256 15.99 5.99 -14.03
CA VAL A 256 14.64 5.77 -14.56
C VAL A 256 13.76 7.00 -14.33
N ILE A 257 13.73 7.54 -13.11
CA ILE A 257 12.89 8.69 -12.76
C ILE A 257 13.32 9.93 -13.55
N ASP A 258 14.62 10.25 -13.53
CA ASP A 258 15.15 11.44 -14.20
C ASP A 258 15.04 11.31 -15.73
N GLY A 259 15.30 10.13 -16.27
CA GLY A 259 15.22 9.84 -17.70
C GLY A 259 13.80 9.92 -18.26
N LEU A 260 12.80 9.41 -17.52
CA LEU A 260 11.39 9.56 -17.89
C LEU A 260 11.00 11.04 -17.93
N ARG A 261 11.37 11.81 -16.90
CA ARG A 261 11.11 13.25 -16.83
C ARG A 261 11.80 14.02 -17.95
N ALA A 262 13.04 13.67 -18.29
CA ALA A 262 13.76 14.25 -19.42
C ALA A 262 13.05 13.98 -20.76
N LYS A 263 12.31 12.87 -20.89
CA LYS A 263 11.44 12.54 -22.03
C LYS A 263 10.08 13.24 -22.00
N GLY A 264 9.82 14.08 -20.99
CA GLY A 264 8.55 14.74 -20.76
C GLY A 264 7.47 13.83 -20.17
N LEU A 265 7.84 12.67 -19.61
CA LEU A 265 6.94 11.71 -18.98
C LEU A 265 7.01 11.85 -17.45
N GLU A 266 5.85 11.83 -16.79
CA GLU A 266 5.79 11.90 -15.32
C GLU A 266 5.63 10.50 -14.72
N PRO A 267 6.60 10.01 -13.91
CA PRO A 267 6.48 8.74 -13.21
C PRO A 267 5.47 8.85 -12.06
N VAL A 268 4.44 7.98 -12.09
CA VAL A 268 3.36 7.98 -11.09
C VAL A 268 2.98 6.57 -10.65
N SER A 269 2.13 6.49 -9.63
CA SER A 269 1.48 5.24 -9.22
C SER A 269 0.34 4.84 -10.18
N LEU A 270 -0.08 3.58 -10.12
CA LEU A 270 -1.20 3.05 -10.91
C LEU A 270 -2.52 3.73 -10.56
N ASP A 271 -2.78 4.04 -9.29
CA ASP A 271 -3.98 4.77 -8.89
C ASP A 271 -4.00 6.20 -9.46
N ARG A 272 -2.84 6.80 -9.72
CA ARG A 272 -2.76 8.10 -10.41
C ARG A 272 -2.89 7.95 -11.92
N LEU A 273 -2.29 6.92 -12.52
CA LEU A 273 -2.39 6.67 -13.95
C LEU A 273 -3.82 6.32 -14.36
N ILE A 274 -4.46 5.41 -13.63
CA ILE A 274 -5.81 4.89 -13.86
C ILE A 274 -6.60 5.04 -12.55
N PRO A 275 -7.31 6.16 -12.33
CA PRO A 275 -7.99 6.42 -11.06
C PRO A 275 -9.15 5.48 -10.74
N ASN A 276 -9.80 4.93 -11.77
CA ASN A 276 -11.00 4.10 -11.65
C ASN A 276 -10.86 2.74 -12.37
N PRO A 277 -9.92 1.87 -11.93
CA PRO A 277 -9.78 0.52 -12.45
C PRO A 277 -11.08 -0.27 -12.32
N GLN A 278 -11.38 -1.06 -13.34
CA GLN A 278 -12.53 -1.97 -13.36
C GLN A 278 -12.09 -3.36 -12.89
N ALA A 279 -12.75 -3.91 -11.87
CA ALA A 279 -12.42 -5.24 -11.34
C ALA A 279 -12.56 -6.32 -12.43
N GLY A 280 -11.58 -7.23 -12.49
CA GLY A 280 -11.46 -8.28 -13.51
C GLY A 280 -10.89 -7.82 -14.85
N ARG A 281 -10.76 -6.51 -15.10
CA ARG A 281 -10.19 -5.99 -16.35
C ARG A 281 -8.67 -6.05 -16.31
N GLN A 282 -8.07 -6.40 -17.45
CA GLN A 282 -6.62 -6.34 -17.67
C GLN A 282 -6.20 -4.97 -18.21
N TYR A 283 -5.08 -4.47 -17.71
CA TYR A 283 -4.46 -3.21 -18.13
C TYR A 283 -2.97 -3.44 -18.42
N PHE A 284 -2.59 -3.38 -19.70
CA PHE A 284 -1.19 -3.35 -20.12
C PHE A 284 -0.62 -1.92 -20.12
N ARG A 285 -1.53 -0.95 -20.26
CA ARG A 285 -1.32 0.51 -20.26
C ARG A 285 -2.65 1.19 -19.95
N ARG A 286 -2.68 2.51 -19.77
CA ARG A 286 -3.91 3.30 -19.67
C ARG A 286 -4.74 3.25 -20.96
#